data_AF-A0A2E7TRB7-F1
#
_entry.id   AF-A0A2E7TRB7-F1
#
_cell.length_a   1.000
_cell.length_b   1.000
_cell.length_c   1.000
_cell.angle_alpha   90.00
_cell.angle_beta   90.00
_cell.angle_gamma   90.00
#
_symmetry.space_group_name_H-M   'P 1'
#
loop_
_entity.id
_entity.type
_entity.pdbx_description
1 polymer ?
#
loop_
_entity_poly.entity_id
_entity_poly.type
_entity_poly.pdbx_seq_one_letter_code
_entity_poly.pdbx_strand_id
1 'polypeptide(L)'
;MKETQLIEKLKENNEQAFKLLYKYFPKIRSYLLKFGASKQETEDVYHEALYVLINKLKDPDFVLTSSVNTFLFSICKYKYTRLNRNK
;
A
#
# COMPACT_ATOMS: atom_id res chain seq x y z
N MET A 1 10.08 -1.61 -15.56
CA MET A 1 8.67 -1.19 -15.76
C MET A 1 8.58 0.28 -15.42
N LYS A 2 7.99 1.12 -16.28
CA LYS A 2 7.75 2.54 -15.96
C LYS A 2 6.57 2.66 -14.98
N GLU A 3 6.51 3.73 -14.19
CA GLU A 3 5.48 3.90 -13.15
C GLU A 3 4.06 3.97 -13.73
N THR A 4 3.85 4.63 -14.87
CA THR A 4 2.56 4.65 -15.58
C THR A 4 2.08 3.25 -15.96
N GLN A 5 2.99 2.43 -16.50
CA GLN A 5 2.69 1.05 -16.89
C GLN A 5 2.42 0.17 -15.66
N LEU A 6 3.11 0.43 -14.53
CA LEU A 6 2.84 -0.25 -13.27
C LEU A 6 1.41 0.05 -12.81
N ILE A 7 0.98 1.32 -12.86
CA ILE A 7 -0.38 1.74 -12.47
C ILE A 7 -1.43 1.04 -13.32
N GLU A 8 -1.29 1.02 -14.64
CA GLU A 8 -2.24 0.33 -15.53
C GLU A 8 -2.35 -1.15 -15.19
N LYS A 9 -1.21 -1.83 -15.06
CA LYS A 9 -1.17 -3.25 -14.68
C LYS A 9 -1.77 -3.52 -13.30
N LEU A 10 -1.68 -2.57 -12.36
CA LEU A 10 -2.33 -2.69 -11.06
C LEU A 10 -3.85 -2.59 -11.15
N LYS A 11 -4.38 -1.72 -12.02
CA LYS A 11 -5.83 -1.62 -12.26
C LYS A 11 -6.37 -2.94 -12.83
N GLU A 12 -5.57 -3.63 -13.65
CA GLU A 12 -5.89 -4.94 -14.24
C GLU A 12 -5.68 -6.13 -13.31
N ASN A 13 -5.30 -5.92 -12.04
CA ASN A 13 -4.94 -6.96 -11.08
C ASN A 13 -3.79 -7.88 -11.56
N ASN A 14 -2.82 -7.33 -12.29
CA ASN A 14 -1.70 -8.11 -12.81
C ASN A 14 -0.74 -8.58 -11.69
N GLU A 15 -0.50 -9.89 -11.61
CA GLU A 15 0.38 -10.49 -10.58
C GLU A 15 1.81 -9.96 -10.59
N GLN A 16 2.39 -9.64 -11.76
CA GLN A 16 3.76 -9.12 -11.83
C GLN A 16 3.85 -7.73 -11.19
N ALA A 17 2.82 -6.90 -11.36
CA ALA A 17 2.75 -5.58 -10.75
C ALA A 17 2.66 -5.68 -9.22
N PHE A 18 1.87 -6.62 -8.71
CA PHE A 18 1.80 -6.88 -7.27
C PHE A 18 3.13 -7.40 -6.71
N LYS A 19 3.80 -8.34 -7.39
CA LYS A 19 5.13 -8.82 -6.97
C LYS A 19 6.15 -7.69 -6.92
N LEU A 20 6.08 -6.71 -7.84
CA LEU A 20 6.95 -5.55 -7.81
C LEU A 20 6.65 -4.63 -6.62
N LEU A 21 5.39 -4.39 -6.28
CA LEU A 21 5.00 -3.63 -5.09
C LEU A 21 5.43 -4.33 -3.80
N TYR A 22 5.27 -5.65 -3.74
CA TYR A 22 5.64 -6.45 -2.58
C TYR A 22 7.13 -6.38 -2.26
N LYS A 23 8.00 -6.04 -3.22
CA LYS A 23 9.43 -5.78 -2.95
C LYS A 23 9.66 -4.59 -2.00
N TYR A 24 8.70 -3.67 -1.90
CA TYR A 24 8.76 -2.51 -1.00
C TYR A 24 8.14 -2.77 0.37
N PHE A 25 7.41 -3.87 0.53
CA PHE A 25 6.80 -4.27 1.79
C PHE A 25 7.77 -4.35 2.98
N PRO A 26 9.03 -4.84 2.86
CA PRO A 26 9.95 -4.90 3.99
C PRO A 26 10.16 -3.55 4.71
N LYS A 27 10.11 -2.43 3.99
CA LYS A 27 10.20 -1.08 4.58
C LYS A 27 8.96 -0.73 5.39
N ILE A 28 7.77 -1.02 4.86
CA ILE A 28 6.49 -0.83 5.56
C ILE A 28 6.44 -1.71 6.81
N ARG A 29 6.84 -2.97 6.67
CA ARG A 29 6.91 -3.93 7.77
C ARG A 29 7.82 -3.46 8.90
N SER A 30 9.06 -3.06 8.57
CA SER A 30 9.98 -2.54 9.57
C SER A 30 9.42 -1.31 10.30
N TYR A 31 8.76 -0.41 9.56
CA TYR A 31 8.08 0.74 10.15
C TYR A 31 6.96 0.29 11.12
N LEU A 32 5.99 -0.50 10.68
CA LEU A 32 4.84 -0.89 11.50
C LEU A 32 5.26 -1.70 12.75
N LEU A 33 6.19 -2.64 12.60
CA LEU A 33 6.73 -3.41 13.73
C LEU A 33 7.39 -2.49 14.79
N LYS A 34 8.11 -1.44 14.35
CA LYS A 34 8.72 -0.46 15.26
C LYS A 34 7.68 0.31 16.08
N PHE A 35 6.46 0.49 15.55
CA PHE A 35 5.37 1.16 16.25
C PHE A 35 4.52 0.20 17.09
N GLY A 36 4.90 -1.08 17.20
CA GLY A 36 4.23 -2.05 18.06
C GLY A 36 3.21 -2.94 17.34
N ALA A 37 3.16 -2.92 16.01
CA ALA A 37 2.34 -3.87 15.26
C ALA A 37 2.90 -5.30 15.40
N SER A 38 2.02 -6.29 15.48
CA SER A 38 2.41 -7.68 15.27
C SER A 38 2.70 -7.96 13.79
N LYS A 39 3.34 -9.10 13.51
CA LYS A 39 3.55 -9.56 12.11
C LYS A 39 2.22 -9.70 11.38
N GLN A 40 1.21 -10.29 12.02
CA GLN A 40 -0.11 -10.48 11.42
C GLN A 40 -0.81 -9.15 11.13
N GLU A 41 -0.84 -8.23 12.10
CA GLU A 41 -1.42 -6.89 11.89
C GLU A 41 -0.70 -6.13 10.78
N THR A 42 0.60 -6.33 10.62
CA THR A 42 1.37 -5.71 9.52
C THR A 42 0.90 -6.21 8.16
N GLU A 43 0.74 -7.53 7.99
CA GLU A 43 0.24 -8.12 6.75
C GLU A 43 -1.20 -7.65 6.45
N ASP A 44 -2.06 -7.64 7.46
CA ASP A 44 -3.45 -7.21 7.33
C ASP A 44 -3.54 -5.75 6.89
N VAL A 45 -2.82 -4.84 7.57
CA VAL A 45 -2.75 -3.43 7.21
C VAL A 45 -2.23 -3.24 5.78
N TYR A 46 -1.23 -4.02 5.37
CA TYR A 46 -0.67 -3.93 4.03
C TYR A 46 -1.65 -4.38 2.96
N HIS A 47 -2.33 -5.52 3.14
CA HIS A 47 -3.33 -6.01 2.20
C HIS A 47 -4.53 -5.06 2.07
N GLU A 48 -5.02 -4.53 3.19
CA GLU A 48 -6.09 -3.53 3.16
C GLU A 48 -5.63 -2.24 2.48
N ALA A 49 -4.40 -1.79 2.73
CA ALA A 49 -3.85 -0.62 2.07
C ALA A 49 -3.67 -0.82 0.56
N LEU A 50 -3.28 -2.01 0.13
CA LEU A 50 -3.18 -2.41 -1.27
C LEU A 50 -4.57 -2.37 -1.94
N TYR A 51 -5.60 -2.88 -1.27
CA TYR A 51 -6.97 -2.82 -1.76
C TYR A 51 -7.46 -1.38 -1.95
N VAL A 52 -7.21 -0.50 -0.95
CA VAL A 52 -7.54 0.93 -1.04
C VAL A 52 -6.77 1.61 -2.18
N LEU A 53 -5.49 1.30 -2.35
CA LEU A 53 -4.67 1.81 -3.45
C LEU A 53 -5.30 1.46 -4.80
N ILE A 54 -5.65 0.19 -5.04
CA ILE A 54 -6.23 -0.25 -6.32
C ILE A 54 -7.55 0.45 -6.59
N ASN A 55 -8.43 0.56 -5.58
CA ASN A 55 -9.70 1.26 -5.73
C ASN A 55 -9.50 2.74 -6.07
N LYS A 56 -8.52 3.41 -5.44
CA LYS A 56 -8.17 4.78 -5.77
C LYS A 56 -7.57 4.91 -7.17
N LEU A 57 -6.73 3.97 -7.61
CA LEU A 57 -6.20 4.00 -8.97
C LEU A 57 -7.29 3.80 -10.03
N LYS A 58 -8.37 3.07 -9.72
CA LYS A 58 -9.52 2.89 -10.64
C LYS A 58 -10.47 4.08 -10.68
N ASP A 59 -10.41 4.96 -9.70
CA ASP A 59 -11.19 6.19 -9.64
C ASP A 59 -10.67 7.20 -10.69
N PRO A 60 -11.51 7.63 -11.65
CA PRO A 60 -11.10 8.55 -12.72
C PRO A 60 -10.76 9.96 -12.20
N ASP A 61 -11.31 10.37 -11.06
CA ASP A 61 -11.05 11.69 -10.44
C ASP A 61 -9.79 11.68 -9.56
N PHE A 62 -9.21 10.50 -9.32
CA PHE A 62 -8.02 10.37 -8.51
C PHE A 62 -6.74 10.65 -9.29
N VAL A 63 -6.04 11.70 -8.90
CA VAL A 63 -4.70 12.03 -9.41
C VAL A 63 -3.64 11.60 -8.41
N LEU A 64 -2.83 10.63 -8.80
CA LEU A 64 -1.66 10.22 -8.03
C LEU A 64 -0.51 11.23 -8.23
N THR A 65 -0.15 11.97 -7.18
CA THR A 65 0.89 13.01 -7.21
C THR A 65 2.25 12.56 -6.66
N SER A 66 2.31 11.38 -6.05
CA SER A 66 3.53 10.77 -5.49
C SER A 66 3.79 9.40 -6.12
N SER A 67 4.97 8.81 -5.90
CA SER A 67 5.19 7.41 -6.33
C SER A 67 4.13 6.46 -5.75
N VAL A 68 3.84 5.36 -6.45
CA VAL A 68 2.85 4.35 -5.99
C VAL A 68 3.24 3.82 -4.60
N ASN A 69 4.53 3.60 -4.37
CA ASN A 69 5.06 3.12 -3.10
C ASN A 69 4.89 4.13 -1.97
N THR A 70 5.14 5.41 -2.24
CA THR A 70 4.96 6.50 -1.26
C THR A 70 3.50 6.61 -0.84
N PHE A 71 2.59 6.51 -1.80
CA PHE A 71 1.16 6.56 -1.53
C PHE A 71 0.71 5.33 -0.72
N LEU A 72 1.14 4.12 -1.13
CA LEU A 72 0.85 2.88 -0.38
C LEU A 72 1.37 2.93 1.06
N PHE A 73 2.61 3.42 1.25
CA PHE A 73 3.19 3.61 2.58
C PHE A 73 2.34 4.57 3.43
N SER A 74 1.87 5.66 2.83
CA SER A 74 1.02 6.66 3.50
C SER A 74 -0.32 6.07 3.93
N ILE A 75 -0.95 5.21 3.10
CA ILE A 75 -2.17 4.48 3.46
C ILE A 75 -1.91 3.54 4.65
N CYS A 76 -0.82 2.77 4.62
CA CYS A 76 -0.45 1.85 5.71
C CYS A 76 -0.25 2.62 7.03
N LYS A 77 0.52 3.70 6.99
CA LYS A 77 0.78 4.57 8.15
C LYS A 77 -0.51 5.16 8.71
N TYR A 78 -1.39 5.67 7.85
CA TYR A 78 -2.66 6.24 8.26
C TYR A 78 -3.56 5.19 8.92
N LYS A 79 -3.71 4.01 8.30
CA LYS A 79 -4.50 2.90 8.87
C LYS A 79 -4.01 2.49 10.23
N TYR A 80 -2.72 2.21 10.37
CA TYR A 80 -2.14 1.79 11.64
C TYR A 80 -2.29 2.86 12.73
N THR A 81 -1.99 4.12 12.41
CA THR A 81 -2.15 5.24 13.35
C THR A 81 -3.60 5.36 13.83
N ARG A 82 -4.57 5.11 12.94
CA ARG A 82 -5.99 5.10 13.32
C ARG A 82 -6.37 3.90 14.19
N LEU A 83 -5.91 2.71 13.86
CA LEU A 83 -6.15 1.50 14.66
C LEU A 83 -5.59 1.66 16.08
N ASN A 84 -4.37 2.19 16.21
CA ASN A 84 -3.69 2.35 17.49
C ASN A 84 -4.27 3.48 18.36
N ARG A 85 -5.06 4.40 17.80
CA ARG A 85 -5.81 5.41 18.58
C ARG A 85 -7.08 4.84 19.23
N ASN A 86 -7.55 3.70 18.75
CA ASN A 86 -8.77 3.03 19.22
C ASN A 86 -8.47 1.81 20.10
N LYS A 87 -7.19 1.52 20.37
CA LYS A 87 -6.74 0.55 21.38
C LYS A 87 -6.46 1.28 22.67
#